data_AF-A0A368GW85-F1
#
_entry.id   AF-A0A368GW85-F1
#
_cell.length_a   1.000
_cell.length_b   1.000
_cell.length_c   1.000
_cell.angle_alpha   90.00
_cell.angle_beta   90.00
_cell.angle_gamma   90.00
#
_symmetry.space_group_name_H-M   'P 1'
#
loop_
_entity.id
_entity.type
_entity.pdbx_description
1 polymer ?
#
loop_
_entity_poly.entity_id
_entity_poly.type
_entity_poly.pdbx_seq_one_letter_code
_entity_poly.pdbx_strand_id
1 'polypeptide(L)' 'MVHDQVTKIACAVEVCTRSGDSAVACQYNAAPVDGDPIYVVGKPCKCTDNRVCSKLQGLCVLPS' A
#
# COMPACT_ATOMS: atom_id res chain seq x y z
N MET A 1 -1.74 -2.61 4.69
CA MET A 1 -0.73 -3.15 3.74
C MET A 1 -1.35 -3.48 2.38
N VAL A 2 -2.41 -4.28 2.30
CA VAL A 2 -2.99 -4.75 1.02
C VAL A 2 -4.27 -4.02 0.59
N HIS A 3 -4.52 -2.83 1.16
CA HIS A 3 -5.72 -2.07 0.82
C HIS A 3 -5.56 -1.43 -0.56
N ASP A 4 -6.48 -1.72 -1.49
CA ASP A 4 -6.35 -1.33 -2.91
C ASP A 4 -6.44 0.18 -3.17
N GLN A 5 -7.00 0.96 -2.24
CA GLN A 5 -7.07 2.41 -2.30
C GLN A 5 -5.77 3.10 -1.83
N VAL A 6 -4.89 2.36 -1.14
CA VAL A 6 -3.60 2.89 -0.68
C VAL A 6 -2.61 2.90 -1.85
N THR A 7 -2.05 4.07 -2.13
CA THR A 7 -1.16 4.29 -3.28
C THR A 7 0.21 4.82 -2.90
N LYS A 8 0.39 5.24 -1.64
CA LYS A 8 1.65 5.72 -1.10
C LYS A 8 1.89 5.13 0.29
N ILE A 9 3.14 4.77 0.56
CA ILE A 9 3.62 4.28 1.85
C ILE A 9 4.90 5.03 2.19
N ALA A 10 5.06 5.40 3.46
CA ALA A 10 6.31 5.90 4.01
C ALA A 10 6.58 5.17 5.32
N CYS A 11 7.82 4.71 5.54
CA CYS A 11 8.21 4.05 6.77
C CYS A 11 9.39 4.78 7.41
N ALA A 12 9.37 4.86 8.74
CA ALA A 12 10.46 5.33 9.57
C ALA A 12 10.96 4.17 10.44
N VAL A 13 12.27 4.13 10.65
CA VAL A 13 12.95 3.14 11.49
C VAL A 13 13.73 3.90 12.55
N GLU A 14 13.57 3.50 13.81
CA GLU A 14 14.29 4.09 14.95
C GLU A 14 14.84 2.97 15.83
N VAL A 15 16.12 3.07 16.22
CA VAL A 15 16.72 2.16 17.19
C VAL A 15 16.51 2.71 18.59
N CYS A 16 15.70 2.03 19.39
CA CYS A 16 15.37 2.40 20.76
C CYS A 16 16.57 2.11 21.68
N THR A 17 17.45 3.10 21.85
CA THR A 17 18.72 2.98 22.59
C THR A 17 18.57 2.44 24.02
N ARG A 18 17.42 2.68 24.67
CA ARG A 18 17.15 2.19 26.03
C ARG A 18 16.94 0.69 26.11
N SER A 19 16.28 0.08 25.12
CA SER A 19 15.98 -1.37 25.11
C SER A 19 16.88 -2.16 24.17
N GLY A 20 17.52 -1.49 23.20
CA GLY A 20 18.27 -2.12 22.11
C GLY A 20 17.38 -2.60 20.95
N ASP A 21 16.07 -2.43 21.05
CA ASP A 21 15.12 -2.84 20.00
C ASP A 21 15.07 -1.84 18.84
N SER A 22 14.56 -2.28 17.69
CA SER A 22 14.24 -1.40 16.57
C SER A 22 12.73 -1.24 16.43
N ALA A 23 12.25 0.00 16.39
CA ALA A 23 10.88 0.34 16.10
C ALA A 23 10.75 0.70 14.61
N VAL A 24 9.73 0.13 13.95
CA VAL A 24 9.40 0.45 12.55
C VAL A 24 7.97 0.96 12.51
N ALA A 25 7.78 2.18 12.01
CA ALA A 25 6.47 2.78 11.86
C ALA A 25 6.22 3.08 10.38
N CYS A 26 5.19 2.47 9.79
CA CYS A 26 4.77 2.73 8.43
C CYS A 26 3.44 3.48 8.41
N GLN A 27 3.37 4.53 7.59
CA GLN A 27 2.19 5.34 7.35
C GLN A 27 1.72 5.17 5.91
N TYR A 28 0.41 5.19 5.74
CA TYR A 28 -0.28 5.05 4.46
C TYR A 28 -1.07 6.31 4.16
N ASN A 29 -1.25 6.65 2.89
CA ASN A 29 -1.99 7.85 2.49
C ASN A 29 -3.52 7.73 2.56
N ALA A 30 -4.04 6.59 2.98
CA ALA A 30 -5.46 6.36 3.23
C ALA A 30 -5.62 5.49 4.48
N ALA A 31 -6.63 5.81 5.29
CA ALA A 31 -7.04 4.99 6.43
C ALA A 31 -8.11 3.98 5.97
N PRO A 32 -8.09 2.75 6.49
CA PRO A 32 -9.20 1.82 6.27
C PRO A 32 -10.47 2.38 6.92
N VAL A 33 -11.61 2.18 6.25
CA VAL A 33 -12.93 2.50 6.78
C VAL A 33 -13.59 1.21 7.23
N ASP A 34 -14.22 1.24 8.41
CA ASP A 34 -14.89 0.04 8.94
C ASP A 34 -16.07 -0.36 8.06
N GLY A 35 -16.19 -1.66 7.79
CA GLY A 35 -17.20 -2.22 6.87
C GLY A 35 -16.83 -2.16 5.37
N ASP A 36 -15.84 -1.38 4.96
CA ASP A 36 -15.38 -1.37 3.57
C ASP A 36 -14.50 -2.59 3.25
N PRO A 37 -14.62 -3.16 2.04
CA PRO A 37 -13.72 -4.23 1.63
C PRO A 37 -12.30 -3.71 1.49
N ILE A 38 -11.33 -4.50 1.96
CA ILE A 38 -9.90 -4.16 1.86
C ILE A 38 -9.48 -4.03 0.39
N TYR A 39 -10.04 -4.88 -0.48
CA TYR A 39 -9.84 -4.82 -1.92
C TYR A 39 -11.05 -5.39 -2.67
N VAL A 40 -11.22 -4.98 -3.93
CA VAL A 40 -12.25 -5.55 -4.80
C VAL A 40 -11.81 -6.91 -5.35
N VAL A 41 -12.64 -7.94 -5.14
CA VAL A 41 -12.39 -9.28 -5.69
C VAL A 41 -12.63 -9.29 -7.20
N GLY A 42 -11.67 -9.80 -7.96
CA GLY A 42 -11.81 -9.94 -9.40
C GLY A 42 -10.51 -10.31 -10.12
N LYS A 43 -10.55 -10.27 -11.46
CA LYS A 43 -9.34 -10.39 -12.28
C LYS A 43 -8.41 -9.20 -11.97
N PRO A 44 -7.12 -9.42 -11.68
CA PRO A 44 -6.18 -8.34 -11.42
C PRO A 44 -6.05 -7.37 -12.59
N CYS A 45 -5.55 -6.17 -12.32
CA CYS A 45 -5.27 -5.15 -13.34
C CYS A 45 -6.49 -4.60 -14.12
N LYS A 46 -7.66 -4.54 -13.48
CA LYS A 46 -8.77 -3.67 -13.94
C LYS A 46 -8.50 -2.22 -13.54
N CYS A 47 -7.47 -1.62 -14.15
CA CYS A 47 -6.98 -0.29 -13.79
C CYS A 47 -7.85 0.83 -14.37
N THR A 48 -8.02 1.90 -13.59
CA THR A 48 -8.68 3.16 -13.99
C THR A 48 -7.66 4.31 -13.98
N ASP A 49 -8.09 5.51 -14.37
CA ASP A 49 -7.33 6.76 -14.18
C ASP A 49 -5.94 6.78 -14.83
N ASN A 50 -5.88 6.36 -16.11
CA ASN A 50 -4.66 6.30 -16.91
C ASN A 50 -3.54 5.42 -16.33
N ARG A 51 -3.87 4.52 -15.40
CA ARG A 51 -2.93 3.54 -14.88
C ARG A 51 -2.84 2.33 -15.79
N VAL A 52 -1.64 1.77 -15.86
CA VAL A 52 -1.36 0.54 -16.59
C VAL A 52 -1.08 -0.59 -15.61
N CYS A 53 -1.33 -1.82 -16.05
CA CYS A 53 -0.93 -3.00 -15.30
C CYS A 53 0.61 -3.04 -15.23
N SER A 54 1.14 -3.28 -14.03
CA SER A 54 2.59 -3.49 -13.84
C SER A 54 3.09 -4.65 -14.70
N LYS A 55 4.36 -4.60 -15.12
CA LYS A 55 5.03 -5.72 -15.82
C LYS A 55 5.10 -6.98 -14.94
N LEU A 56 5.17 -6.81 -13.63
CA LEU A 56 5.08 -7.89 -12.64
C LEU A 56 3.64 -8.36 -12.39
N GLN A 57 2.68 -7.76 -13.09
CA GLN A 57 1.25 -8.00 -13.00
C GLN A 57 0.70 -7.69 -11.60
N GLY A 58 -0.62 -7.85 -11.42
CA GLY A 58 -1.28 -7.74 -10.10
C GLY A 58 -1.53 -6.33 -9.57
N LEU A 59 -0.81 -5.30 -10.04
CA LEU A 59 -0.90 -3.93 -9.54
C LEU A 59 -1.10 -2.89 -10.64
N CYS A 60 -1.86 -1.84 -10.33
CA CYS A 60 -2.11 -0.69 -11.21
C CYS A 60 -1.14 0.45 -10.90
N VAL A 61 -0.23 0.74 -11.83
CA VAL A 61 0.84 1.74 -11.68
C VAL A 61 0.67 2.87 -12.69
N LEU A 62 1.28 4.02 -12.41
CA LEU A 62 1.39 5.06 -13.42
C LEU A 62 2.34 4.58 -14.54
N PRO A 63 2.02 4.90 -15.82
CA PRO A 63 2.93 4.61 -16.91
C PRO A 63 4.25 5.36 -16.68
N SER A 64 5.35 4.61 -16.66
CA SER A 64 6.73 5.09 -16.55
C SER A 64 7.28 5.53 -17.89
#